data_AF-F4B3Y7-F1
#
_entry.id   AF-F4B3Y7-F1
#
_cell.length_a   1.000
_cell.length_b   1.000
_cell.length_c   1.000
_cell.angle_alpha   90.00
_cell.angle_beta   90.00
_cell.angle_gamma   90.00
#
_symmetry.space_group_name_H-M   'P 1'
#
loop_
_entity.id
_entity.type
_entity.pdbx_description
1 polymer ?
#
loop_
_entity_poly.entity_id
_entity_poly.type
_entity_poly.pdbx_seq_one_letter_code
_entity_poly.pdbx_strand_id
1 'polypeptide(L)'
;MLSFLVGSPAPSWYDLKDIFEDYRSVAVYVDDRGNIEMIKVSSLDDCFLPTSVLVNPAYLKKLKPYYIKLPNFVAFPIFSLKILRKMIEMKYWRAIEYYSGNEFIGGWVLYDCKNCEEKQMLHLQVTANSEEELYLKHLSIYNS
;
A
#
# COMPACT_ATOMS: atom_id res chain seq x y z
N MET A 1 -10.81 15.14 14.19
CA MET A 1 -9.97 14.23 15.00
C MET A 1 -8.76 13.71 14.22
N LEU A 2 -8.92 13.18 13.00
CA LEU A 2 -7.80 12.75 12.14
C LEU A 2 -6.75 13.84 11.88
N SER A 3 -7.17 15.11 11.80
CA SER A 3 -6.28 16.26 11.65
C SER A 3 -5.26 16.42 12.77
N PHE A 4 -5.50 15.88 13.97
CA PHE A 4 -4.55 15.94 15.08
C PHE A 4 -3.40 14.94 14.94
N LEU A 5 -3.58 13.89 14.13
CA LEU A 5 -2.54 12.90 13.85
C LEU A 5 -1.57 13.39 12.76
N VAL A 6 -2.04 14.28 11.87
CA VAL A 6 -1.19 14.84 10.82
C VAL A 6 -0.14 15.75 11.45
N GLY A 7 1.14 15.50 11.14
CA GLY A 7 2.31 16.18 11.70
C GLY A 7 2.86 15.53 12.98
N SER A 8 2.21 14.51 13.54
CA SER A 8 2.72 13.76 14.69
C SER A 8 3.46 12.48 14.27
N PRO A 9 4.39 11.95 15.09
CA PRO A 9 4.96 10.63 14.89
C PRO A 9 3.87 9.56 14.73
N ALA A 10 4.06 8.63 13.80
CA ALA A 10 3.11 7.54 13.61
C ALA A 10 3.06 6.62 14.85
N PRO A 11 1.86 6.39 15.43
CA PRO A 11 1.64 5.35 16.43
C PRO A 11 2.01 3.95 15.91
N SER A 12 2.00 2.96 16.80
CA SER A 12 2.24 1.58 16.36
C SER A 12 1.16 1.11 15.39
N TRP A 13 1.47 0.10 14.58
CA TRP A 13 0.51 -0.44 13.61
C TRP A 13 -0.78 -0.94 14.30
N TYR A 14 -0.66 -1.53 15.49
CA TYR A 14 -1.82 -2.00 16.27
C TYR A 14 -2.65 -0.84 16.82
N ASP A 15 -2.01 0.24 17.31
CA ASP A 15 -2.75 1.43 17.74
C ASP A 15 -3.52 2.05 16.56
N LEU A 16 -2.91 2.09 15.37
CA LEU A 16 -3.58 2.57 14.16
C LEU A 16 -4.76 1.68 13.79
N LYS A 17 -4.62 0.35 13.92
CA LYS A 17 -5.74 -0.58 13.68
C LYS A 17 -6.93 -0.26 14.58
N ASP A 18 -6.69 0.00 15.86
CA ASP A 18 -7.75 0.33 16.82
C ASP A 18 -8.34 1.73 16.53
N ILE A 19 -7.51 2.74 16.25
CA ILE A 19 -7.95 4.09 15.88
C ILE A 19 -8.85 4.09 14.64
N PHE A 20 -8.57 3.20 13.69
CA PHE A 20 -9.24 3.12 12.39
C PHE A 20 -10.22 1.96 12.26
N GLU A 21 -10.65 1.35 13.37
CA GLU A 21 -11.54 0.20 13.38
C GLU A 21 -12.83 0.45 12.57
N ASP A 22 -13.43 1.62 12.75
CA ASP A 22 -14.71 2.02 12.13
C ASP A 22 -14.62 2.31 10.62
N TYR A 23 -13.42 2.50 10.08
CA TYR A 23 -13.24 2.79 8.66
C TYR A 23 -13.04 1.51 7.87
N ARG A 24 -13.76 1.36 6.75
CA ARG A 24 -13.61 0.20 5.87
C ARG A 24 -12.24 0.18 5.19
N SER A 25 -11.88 1.30 4.56
CA SER A 25 -10.59 1.44 3.87
C SER A 25 -9.81 2.62 4.43
N VAL A 26 -8.52 2.42 4.72
CA VAL A 26 -7.64 3.44 5.26
C VAL A 26 -6.24 3.29 4.68
N ALA A 27 -5.57 4.40 4.41
CA ALA A 27 -4.13 4.43 4.18
C ALA A 27 -3.50 5.61 4.94
N VAL A 28 -2.46 5.30 5.70
CA VAL A 28 -1.63 6.27 6.42
C VAL A 28 -0.27 6.31 5.76
N TYR A 29 0.17 7.52 5.43
CA TYR A 29 1.45 7.79 4.80
C TYR A 29 2.29 8.68 5.69
N VAL A 30 3.56 8.31 5.82
CA VAL A 30 4.53 9.00 6.68
C VAL A 30 5.66 9.63 5.87
N ASP A 31 6.26 10.69 6.39
CA ASP A 31 7.50 11.28 5.88
C ASP A 31 8.73 10.40 6.18
N ASP A 32 9.91 10.88 5.79
CA ASP A 32 11.20 10.26 6.06
C ASP A 32 11.58 10.24 7.56
N ARG A 33 10.92 11.07 8.37
CA ARG A 33 11.09 11.15 9.84
C ARG A 33 10.09 10.28 10.59
N GLY A 34 9.16 9.62 9.89
CA GLY A 34 8.12 8.79 10.47
C GLY A 34 6.92 9.57 11.03
N ASN A 35 6.76 10.85 10.69
CA ASN A 35 5.56 11.62 11.03
C ASN A 35 4.48 11.40 9.98
N ILE A 36 3.22 11.36 10.41
CA ILE A 36 2.08 11.21 9.51
C ILE A 36 1.91 12.49 8.69
N GLU A 37 2.06 12.41 7.38
CA GLU A 37 1.77 13.54 6.48
C GLU A 37 0.39 13.46 5.83
N MET A 38 -0.11 12.23 5.61
CA MET A 38 -1.38 12.03 4.92
C MET A 38 -2.13 10.83 5.47
N ILE A 39 -3.43 11.03 5.70
CA ILE A 39 -4.39 9.97 6.03
C ILE A 39 -5.50 10.04 4.98
N LYS A 40 -5.73 8.93 4.28
CA LYS A 40 -6.89 8.75 3.40
C LYS A 40 -7.81 7.70 4.01
N VAL A 41 -9.09 8.03 4.08
CA VAL A 41 -10.14 7.12 4.53
C VAL A 41 -11.23 7.03 3.48
N SER A 42 -11.85 5.86 3.36
CA SER A 42 -12.97 5.64 2.43
C SER A 42 -13.96 4.65 3.04
N SER A 43 -15.24 4.90 2.79
CA SER A 43 -16.33 3.98 3.09
C SER A 43 -16.54 2.93 1.99
N LEU A 44 -15.77 3.02 0.90
CA LEU A 44 -15.82 2.09 -0.23
C LEU A 44 -14.65 1.10 -0.16
N ASP A 45 -14.92 -0.13 -0.58
CA ASP A 45 -13.92 -1.21 -0.62
C ASP A 45 -13.10 -1.21 -1.93
N ASP A 46 -13.41 -0.31 -2.87
CA ASP A 46 -12.84 -0.31 -4.20
C ASP A 46 -11.53 0.49 -4.28
N CYS A 47 -10.48 -0.16 -4.78
CA CYS A 47 -9.15 0.41 -4.95
C CYS A 47 -8.94 1.09 -6.31
N PHE A 48 -9.84 0.88 -7.27
CA PHE A 48 -9.75 1.40 -8.65
C PHE A 48 -10.50 2.72 -8.85
N LEU A 49 -11.30 3.14 -7.86
CA LEU A 49 -12.02 4.41 -7.92
C LEU A 49 -11.11 5.59 -7.59
N PRO A 50 -11.43 6.81 -8.08
CA PRO A 50 -10.72 8.04 -7.67
C PRO A 50 -10.72 8.28 -6.15
N THR A 51 -11.72 7.73 -5.45
CA THR A 51 -11.86 7.75 -3.99
C THR A 51 -11.03 6.68 -3.28
N SER A 52 -10.23 5.91 -4.00
CA SER A 52 -9.31 4.91 -3.44
C SER A 52 -8.38 5.57 -2.42
N VAL A 53 -8.10 4.87 -1.33
CA VAL A 53 -7.14 5.32 -0.32
C VAL A 53 -5.69 5.25 -0.82
N LEU A 54 -5.45 4.51 -1.91
CA LEU A 54 -4.15 4.43 -2.56
C LEU A 54 -3.83 5.74 -3.29
N VAL A 55 -2.63 6.27 -3.04
CA VAL A 55 -2.16 7.50 -3.70
C VAL A 55 -1.40 7.20 -4.98
N ASN A 56 -1.31 8.19 -5.87
CA ASN A 56 -0.41 8.12 -7.01
C ASN A 56 1.04 7.84 -6.53
N PRO A 57 1.75 6.83 -7.09
CA PRO A 57 3.13 6.51 -6.74
C PRO A 57 4.12 7.68 -6.82
N ALA A 58 3.81 8.75 -7.55
CA ALA A 58 4.60 9.99 -7.53
C ALA A 58 4.77 10.58 -6.12
N TYR A 59 3.73 10.49 -5.27
CA TYR A 59 3.80 10.93 -3.88
C TYR A 59 4.72 10.05 -3.03
N LEU A 60 4.88 8.78 -3.40
CA LEU A 60 5.68 7.81 -2.65
C LEU A 60 7.19 8.02 -2.78
N LYS A 61 7.62 9.02 -3.57
CA LYS A 61 9.00 9.53 -3.56
C LYS A 61 9.33 10.28 -2.26
N LYS A 62 8.32 10.84 -1.59
CA LYS A 62 8.45 11.59 -0.33
C LYS A 62 7.75 10.90 0.82
N LEU A 63 6.73 10.10 0.51
CA LEU A 63 5.88 9.41 1.46
C LEU A 63 6.14 7.92 1.46
N LYS A 64 6.10 7.30 2.64
CA LYS A 64 6.08 5.85 2.78
C LYS A 64 4.69 5.39 3.22
N PRO A 65 4.08 4.37 2.57
CA PRO A 65 2.88 3.74 3.11
C PRO A 65 3.24 3.03 4.42
N TYR A 66 2.62 3.46 5.51
CA TYR A 66 2.90 2.94 6.85
C TYR A 66 1.82 1.96 7.33
N TYR A 67 0.56 2.32 7.12
CA TYR A 67 -0.60 1.49 7.45
C TYR A 67 -1.57 1.52 6.28
N ILE A 68 -2.03 0.35 5.85
CA ILE A 68 -3.10 0.22 4.86
C ILE A 68 -4.09 -0.80 5.41
N LYS A 69 -5.37 -0.46 5.36
CA LYS A 69 -6.50 -1.34 5.63
C LYS A 69 -7.38 -1.36 4.40
N LEU A 70 -7.59 -2.55 3.87
CA LEU A 70 -8.44 -2.81 2.71
C LEU A 70 -9.23 -4.09 2.99
N PRO A 71 -10.58 -4.08 2.94
CA PRO A 71 -11.38 -5.24 3.36
C PRO A 71 -11.24 -6.46 2.45
N ASN A 72 -11.07 -6.23 1.13
CA ASN A 72 -11.13 -7.28 0.10
C ASN A 72 -9.81 -7.47 -0.66
N PHE A 73 -8.78 -6.68 -0.35
CA PHE A 73 -7.54 -6.67 -1.11
C PHE A 73 -6.33 -6.52 -0.20
N VAL A 74 -5.18 -6.97 -0.69
CA VAL A 74 -3.87 -6.51 -0.22
C VAL A 74 -3.25 -5.68 -1.33
N ALA A 75 -2.65 -4.54 -0.98
CA ALA A 75 -2.05 -3.59 -1.91
C ALA A 75 -0.63 -3.21 -1.48
N PHE A 76 0.32 -3.18 -2.41
CA PHE A 76 1.66 -2.66 -2.13
C PHE A 76 2.27 -2.00 -3.38
N PRO A 77 3.10 -0.97 -3.21
CA PRO A 77 3.67 -0.25 -4.34
C PRO A 77 4.87 -0.98 -4.92
N ILE A 78 5.01 -0.95 -6.24
CA ILE A 78 6.18 -1.44 -6.99
C ILE A 78 6.62 -0.36 -7.98
N PHE A 79 7.91 -0.04 -7.96
CA PHE A 79 8.50 1.00 -8.82
C PHE A 79 9.27 0.45 -10.03
N SER A 80 9.46 -0.88 -10.12
CA SER A 80 10.01 -1.53 -11.30
C SER A 80 8.89 -2.09 -12.17
N LEU A 81 8.75 -1.55 -13.40
CA LEU A 81 7.76 -2.03 -14.37
C LEU A 81 7.96 -3.51 -14.69
N LYS A 82 9.22 -3.97 -14.75
CA LYS A 82 9.56 -5.37 -15.00
C LYS A 82 9.03 -6.28 -13.90
N ILE A 83 9.23 -5.92 -12.63
CA ILE A 83 8.73 -6.71 -11.50
C ILE A 83 7.21 -6.64 -11.40
N LEU A 84 6.62 -5.47 -11.61
CA LEU A 84 5.16 -5.32 -11.62
C LEU A 84 4.53 -6.24 -12.68
N ARG A 85 5.08 -6.25 -13.90
CA ARG A 85 4.63 -7.12 -14.98
C ARG A 85 4.78 -8.61 -14.63
N LYS A 86 5.92 -9.00 -14.08
CA LYS A 86 6.17 -10.37 -13.60
C LYS A 86 5.13 -10.79 -12.53
N MET A 87 4.76 -9.88 -11.63
CA MET A 87 3.78 -10.16 -10.58
C MET A 87 2.36 -10.35 -11.12
N ILE A 88 1.93 -9.57 -12.11
CA ILE A 88 0.57 -9.69 -12.68
C ILE A 88 0.38 -10.87 -13.64
N GLU A 89 1.45 -11.59 -13.99
CA GLU A 89 1.33 -12.90 -14.67
C GLU A 89 0.69 -13.95 -13.76
N MET A 90 0.71 -13.74 -12.44
CA MET A 90 0.06 -14.61 -11.49
C MET A 90 -1.46 -14.44 -11.50
N LYS A 91 -2.17 -15.57 -11.44
CA LYS A 91 -3.63 -15.57 -11.35
C LYS A 91 -4.10 -14.79 -10.11
N TYR A 92 -5.11 -13.95 -10.29
CA TYR A 92 -5.71 -13.08 -9.25
C TYR A 92 -4.89 -11.87 -8.82
N TRP A 93 -3.69 -11.69 -9.36
CA TRP A 93 -2.92 -10.48 -9.18
C TRP A 93 -3.31 -9.45 -10.23
N ARG A 94 -3.37 -8.19 -9.81
CA ARG A 94 -3.76 -7.05 -10.64
C ARG A 94 -2.80 -5.91 -10.34
N ALA A 95 -2.71 -4.94 -11.25
CA ALA A 95 -1.95 -3.73 -10.99
C ALA A 95 -2.68 -2.48 -11.47
N ILE A 96 -2.39 -1.38 -10.77
CA ILE A 96 -2.73 -0.02 -11.20
C ILE A 96 -1.41 0.66 -11.55
N GLU A 97 -1.16 0.85 -12.84
CA GLU A 97 0.06 1.46 -13.35
C GLU A 97 -0.11 2.98 -13.49
N TYR A 98 0.93 3.73 -13.14
CA TYR A 98 0.95 5.19 -13.24
C TYR A 98 2.10 5.65 -14.13
N TYR A 99 1.77 6.54 -15.06
CA TYR A 99 2.68 7.05 -16.07
C TYR A 99 2.71 8.59 -16.06
N SER A 100 3.88 9.16 -16.36
CA SER A 100 4.04 10.58 -16.71
C SER A 100 4.49 10.64 -18.16
N GLY A 101 3.55 10.92 -19.07
CA GLY A 101 3.78 10.71 -20.50
C GLY A 101 4.06 9.23 -20.77
N ASN A 102 5.24 8.91 -21.30
CA ASN A 102 5.67 7.54 -21.60
C ASN A 102 6.53 6.91 -20.48
N GLU A 103 6.81 7.63 -19.41
CA GLU A 103 7.66 7.16 -18.31
C GLU A 103 6.82 6.51 -17.21
N PHE A 104 7.16 5.27 -16.85
CA PHE A 104 6.54 4.57 -15.73
C PHE A 104 7.04 5.17 -14.41
N ILE A 105 6.10 5.64 -13.58
CA ILE A 105 6.42 6.25 -12.29
C ILE A 105 6.40 5.21 -11.17
N GLY A 106 5.55 4.19 -11.31
CA GLY A 106 5.28 3.19 -10.30
C GLY A 106 3.87 2.64 -10.45
N GLY A 107 3.54 1.63 -9.67
CA GLY A 107 2.20 1.07 -9.64
C GLY A 107 1.87 0.41 -8.32
N TRP A 108 0.58 0.18 -8.11
CA TRP A 108 0.10 -0.63 -7.00
C TRP A 108 -0.17 -2.04 -7.50
N VAL A 109 0.44 -3.03 -6.87
CA VAL A 109 0.10 -4.44 -7.06
C VAL A 109 -0.96 -4.82 -6.04
N LEU A 110 -1.98 -5.53 -6.50
CA LEU A 110 -3.19 -5.90 -5.75
C LEU A 110 -3.47 -7.38 -5.92
N TYR A 111 -3.91 -8.06 -4.88
CA TYR A 111 -4.55 -9.37 -5.00
C TYR A 111 -5.73 -9.49 -4.03
N ASP A 112 -6.70 -10.32 -4.41
CA ASP A 112 -7.93 -10.52 -3.65
C ASP A 112 -7.61 -11.26 -2.34
N CYS A 113 -7.95 -10.67 -1.20
CA CYS A 113 -7.74 -11.26 0.12
C CYS A 113 -8.68 -10.61 1.14
N LYS A 114 -9.54 -11.40 1.79
CA LYS A 114 -10.52 -10.88 2.75
C LYS A 114 -9.94 -10.79 4.16
N ASN A 115 -10.04 -9.61 4.77
CA ASN A 115 -9.58 -9.34 6.14
C ASN A 115 -8.10 -9.71 6.38
N CYS A 116 -7.24 -9.51 5.38
CA CYS A 116 -5.83 -9.92 5.40
C CYS A 116 -4.90 -8.80 5.87
N GLU A 117 -5.24 -8.12 6.97
CA GLU A 117 -4.49 -6.96 7.46
C GLU A 117 -3.04 -7.32 7.87
N GLU A 118 -2.80 -8.53 8.38
CA GLU A 118 -1.46 -9.00 8.71
C GLU A 118 -0.59 -9.18 7.46
N LYS A 119 -1.14 -9.79 6.40
CA LYS A 119 -0.45 -9.88 5.11
C LYS A 119 -0.17 -8.49 4.56
N GLN A 120 -1.16 -7.59 4.63
CA GLN A 120 -1.02 -6.20 4.24
C GLN A 120 0.14 -5.51 4.99
N MET A 121 0.25 -5.70 6.30
CA MET A 121 1.38 -5.20 7.10
C MET A 121 2.72 -5.78 6.62
N LEU A 122 2.80 -7.10 6.42
CA LEU A 122 4.03 -7.77 5.96
C LEU A 122 4.49 -7.23 4.60
N HIS A 123 3.58 -7.04 3.65
CA HIS A 123 3.91 -6.50 2.33
C HIS A 123 4.49 -5.08 2.41
N LEU A 124 4.02 -4.24 3.34
CA LEU A 124 4.54 -2.87 3.52
C LEU A 124 5.93 -2.82 4.19
N GLN A 125 6.33 -3.91 4.85
CA GLN A 125 7.63 -4.02 5.53
C GLN A 125 8.71 -4.68 4.66
N VAL A 126 8.36 -5.14 3.45
CA VAL A 126 9.32 -5.76 2.55
C VAL A 126 10.42 -4.76 2.16
N THR A 127 11.65 -5.17 2.42
CA THR A 127 12.88 -4.55 1.90
C THR A 127 13.63 -5.60 1.11
N ALA A 128 14.31 -5.21 0.03
CA ALA A 128 15.07 -6.12 -0.82
C ALA A 128 16.28 -5.42 -1.42
N ASN A 129 17.36 -6.17 -1.61
CA ASN A 129 18.59 -5.69 -2.23
C ASN A 129 18.60 -5.94 -3.75
N SER A 130 17.66 -6.73 -4.26
CA SER A 130 17.50 -7.02 -5.69
C SER A 130 16.04 -7.17 -6.10
N GLU A 131 15.77 -7.02 -7.39
CA GLU A 131 14.46 -7.23 -7.99
C GLU A 131 13.93 -8.66 -7.77
N GLU A 132 14.79 -9.67 -7.88
CA GLU A 132 14.39 -11.07 -7.71
C GLU A 132 14.05 -11.38 -6.25
N GLU A 133 14.86 -10.87 -5.31
CA GLU A 133 14.57 -10.99 -3.88
C GLU A 133 13.25 -10.29 -3.52
N LEU A 134 12.99 -9.11 -4.09
CA LEU A 134 11.73 -8.38 -3.90
C LEU A 134 10.54 -9.23 -4.33
N TYR A 135 10.61 -9.80 -5.54
CA TYR A 135 9.58 -10.68 -6.07
C TYR A 135 9.34 -11.89 -5.17
N LEU A 136 10.40 -12.59 -4.77
CA LEU A 136 10.31 -13.80 -3.94
C LEU A 136 9.74 -13.51 -2.54
N LYS A 137 10.10 -12.37 -1.93
CA LYS A 137 9.56 -11.95 -0.63
C LYS A 137 8.05 -11.71 -0.69
N HIS A 138 7.58 -10.98 -1.69
CA HIS A 138 6.14 -10.77 -1.87
C HIS A 138 5.38 -12.06 -2.19
N LEU A 139 5.98 -12.95 -2.99
CA LEU A 139 5.40 -14.26 -3.29
C LEU A 139 5.30 -15.14 -2.03
N SER A 140 6.30 -15.11 -1.16
CA SER A 140 6.30 -15.83 0.12
C SER A 140 5.14 -15.39 1.01
N ILE A 141 4.92 -14.08 1.16
CA ILE A 141 3.82 -13.52 1.96
C ILE A 141 2.45 -13.88 1.37
N TYR A 142 2.34 -13.90 0.04
CA TYR A 142 1.10 -14.31 -0.62
C TYR A 142 0.72 -15.76 -0.29
N ASN A 143 1.71 -16.66 -0.28
CA ASN A 143 1.53 -18.10 -0.04
C ASN A 143 1.40 -18.49 1.44
N SER A 144 1.61 -17.56 2.38
CA SER A 144 1.53 -17.85 3.83
C SER A 144 0.11 -17.95 4.36
#